data_AF-A0A645DLN1-F1
#
_entry.id   AF-A0A645DLN1-F1
#
_cell.length_a   1.000
_cell.length_b   1.000
_cell.length_c   1.000
_cell.angle_alpha   90.00
_cell.angle_beta   90.00
_cell.angle_gamma   90.00
#
_symmetry.space_group_name_H-M   'P 1'
#
loop_
_entity.id
_entity.type
_entity.pdbx_description
1 polymer ?
#
loop_
_entity_poly.entity_id
_entity_poly.type
_entity_poly.pdbx_seq_one_letter_code
_entity_poly.pdbx_strand_id
1 'polypeptide(L)'
;MILFVPGGFILGGAAGPVSVLPEWIQAISHFFPLTWEYHFTRDILMRGASFMDSSKGFGALMIYLGVVTLVFCLCFYRARASFVKMKALETSMIVEGNHERF
;
A
#
# COMPACT_ATOMS: atom_id res chain seq x y z
N MET A 1 -4.29 -9.40 -5.38
CA MET A 1 -4.46 -8.88 -6.75
C MET A 1 -5.94 -8.67 -7.09
N ILE A 2 -6.80 -9.70 -6.96
CA ILE A 2 -8.20 -9.65 -7.43
C ILE A 2 -9.18 -8.82 -6.58
N LEU A 3 -8.87 -8.45 -5.34
CA LEU A 3 -9.77 -7.59 -4.53
C LEU A 3 -9.37 -6.11 -4.55
N PHE A 4 -8.07 -5.82 -4.64
CA PHE A 4 -7.56 -4.45 -4.60
C PHE A 4 -7.77 -3.69 -5.91
N VAL A 5 -7.58 -4.36 -7.05
CA VAL A 5 -7.71 -3.71 -8.37
C VAL A 5 -9.19 -3.48 -8.73
N PRO A 6 -10.11 -4.47 -8.62
CA PRO A 6 -11.52 -4.23 -8.92
C PRO A 6 -12.18 -3.29 -7.92
N GLY A 7 -11.84 -3.40 -6.63
CA GLY A 7 -12.32 -2.46 -5.61
C GLY A 7 -11.90 -1.02 -5.90
N GLY A 8 -10.64 -0.82 -6.29
CA GLY A 8 -10.12 0.49 -6.71
C GLY A 8 -10.74 1.02 -8.01
N PHE A 9 -11.10 0.16 -8.96
CA PHE A 9 -11.80 0.59 -10.19
C PHE A 9 -13.25 1.01 -9.91
N ILE A 10 -13.97 0.23 -9.12
CA ILE A 10 -15.38 0.47 -8.79
C ILE A 10 -15.50 1.71 -7.90
N LEU A 11 -14.74 1.76 -6.80
CA LEU A 11 -14.85 2.81 -5.78
C LEU A 11 -13.94 4.01 -6.03
N GLY A 12 -12.92 3.88 -6.88
CA GLY A 12 -11.98 4.96 -7.18
C GLY A 12 -12.46 5.97 -8.21
N GLY A 13 -13.56 5.69 -8.89
CA GLY A 13 -14.22 6.67 -9.75
C GLY A 13 -14.09 6.40 -11.25
N ALA A 14 -13.59 5.23 -11.65
CA ALA A 14 -13.60 4.81 -13.05
C ALA A 14 -15.02 4.49 -13.54
N ALA A 15 -15.83 3.86 -12.69
CA ALA A 15 -17.21 3.49 -13.01
C ALA A 15 -18.20 4.67 -12.95
N GLY A 16 -17.86 5.74 -12.24
CA GLY A 16 -18.70 6.91 -12.06
C GLY A 16 -18.13 7.88 -11.03
N PRO A 17 -18.66 9.11 -10.89
CA PRO A 17 -18.09 10.10 -9.99
C PRO A 17 -18.21 9.65 -8.53
N VAL A 18 -17.09 9.61 -7.80
CA VAL A 18 -17.08 9.24 -6.37
C VAL A 18 -17.95 10.19 -5.53
N SER A 19 -18.10 11.45 -5.98
CA SER A 19 -18.89 12.49 -5.30
C SER A 19 -20.40 12.20 -5.22
N VAL A 20 -20.92 11.26 -6.02
CA VAL A 20 -22.35 10.87 -5.98
C VAL A 20 -22.60 9.75 -4.96
N LEU A 21 -21.55 9.13 -4.43
CA LEU A 21 -21.65 8.09 -3.42
C LEU A 21 -21.86 8.71 -2.02
N PRO A 22 -22.47 7.97 -1.07
CA PRO A 22 -22.55 8.41 0.32
C PRO A 22 -21.19 8.80 0.90
N GLU A 23 -21.15 9.80 1.79
CA GLU A 23 -19.90 10.38 2.33
C GLU A 23 -18.97 9.33 2.96
N TRP A 24 -19.54 8.34 3.65
CA TRP A 24 -18.76 7.26 4.26
C TRP A 24 -18.06 6.38 3.21
N ILE A 25 -18.67 6.19 2.02
CA ILE A 25 -18.04 5.48 0.91
C ILE A 25 -16.92 6.32 0.32
N GLN A 26 -17.14 7.63 0.17
CA GLN A 26 -16.10 8.54 -0.31
C GLN A 26 -14.86 8.49 0.59
N ALA A 27 -15.06 8.46 1.91
CA ALA A 27 -13.97 8.30 2.86
C ALA A 27 -13.21 6.97 2.67
N ILE A 28 -13.92 5.86 2.48
CA ILE A 28 -13.32 4.54 2.23
C ILE A 28 -12.59 4.50 0.87
N SER A 29 -13.11 5.18 -0.16
CA SER A 29 -12.49 5.21 -1.49
C SER A 29 -11.04 5.71 -1.44
N HIS A 30 -10.71 6.65 -0.54
CA HIS A 30 -9.35 7.17 -0.39
C HIS A 30 -8.33 6.12 0.11
N PHE A 31 -8.79 4.97 0.61
CA PHE A 31 -7.94 3.81 0.90
C PHE A 31 -7.32 3.21 -0.37
N PHE A 32 -8.01 3.32 -1.51
CA PHE A 32 -7.50 2.82 -2.78
C PHE A 32 -6.66 3.91 -3.47
N PRO A 33 -5.38 3.64 -3.81
CA PRO A 33 -4.53 4.62 -4.47
C PRO A 33 -5.09 5.08 -5.83
N LEU A 34 -5.82 4.19 -6.52
CA LEU A 34 -6.50 4.48 -7.79
C LEU A 34 -7.47 5.66 -7.70
N THR A 35 -8.09 5.88 -6.54
CA THR A 35 -9.02 7.01 -6.33
C THR A 35 -8.33 8.34 -6.59
N TRP A 36 -7.12 8.50 -6.05
CA TRP A 36 -6.32 9.71 -6.22
C TRP A 36 -5.89 9.90 -7.68
N GLU A 37 -5.51 8.82 -8.35
CA GLU A 37 -5.14 8.81 -9.78
C GLU A 37 -6.29 9.31 -10.67
N TYR A 38 -7.51 8.80 -10.47
CA TYR A 38 -8.67 9.25 -11.24
C TYR A 38 -9.04 10.71 -10.96
N HIS A 39 -8.84 11.18 -9.72
CA HIS A 39 -8.99 12.60 -9.40
C HIS A 39 -7.99 13.47 -10.17
N PHE A 40 -6.69 13.13 -10.16
CA PHE A 40 -5.68 13.89 -10.93
C PHE A 40 -5.94 13.84 -12.43
N THR A 41 -6.24 12.65 -12.95
CA THR A 41 -6.52 12.43 -14.37
C THR A 41 -7.67 13.35 -14.79
N ARG A 42 -8.76 13.39 -14.04
CA ARG A 42 -9.91 14.23 -14.33
C ARG A 42 -9.60 15.73 -14.19
N ASP A 43 -8.90 16.13 -13.14
CA ASP A 43 -8.57 17.55 -12.93
C ASP A 43 -7.64 18.07 -14.05
N ILE A 44 -6.65 17.27 -14.48
CA ILE A 44 -5.73 17.65 -15.56
C ILE A 44 -6.43 17.60 -16.93
N LEU A 45 -7.10 16.49 -17.27
CA LEU A 45 -7.68 16.30 -18.60
C LEU A 45 -8.98 17.08 -18.83
N MET A 46 -9.85 17.17 -17.82
CA MET A 46 -11.16 17.82 -17.99
C MET A 46 -11.17 19.27 -17.54
N ARG A 47 -10.37 19.66 -16.53
CA ARG A 47 -10.35 21.03 -16.02
C ARG A 47 -9.12 21.81 -16.45
N GLY A 48 -8.13 21.17 -17.07
CA GLY A 48 -6.85 21.79 -17.40
C GLY A 48 -6.09 22.27 -16.16
N ALA A 49 -6.32 21.63 -15.01
CA ALA A 49 -5.73 22.05 -13.73
C ALA A 49 -4.21 21.93 -13.77
N SER A 50 -3.52 22.91 -13.21
CA SER A 50 -2.08 22.88 -13.06
C SER A 50 -1.67 21.94 -11.92
N PHE A 51 -0.38 21.58 -11.88
CA PHE A 51 0.16 20.78 -10.77
C PHE A 51 -0.07 21.45 -9.40
N MET A 52 -0.03 22.78 -9.35
CA MET A 52 -0.24 23.53 -8.11
C MET A 52 -1.68 23.41 -7.60
N ASP A 53 -2.64 23.32 -8.51
CA ASP A 53 -4.06 23.14 -8.17
C ASP A 53 -4.32 21.73 -7.58
N SER A 54 -3.57 20.73 -8.05
CA SER A 54 -3.63 19.34 -7.58
C SER A 54 -2.70 19.03 -6.39
N SER A 55 -1.91 20.02 -5.93
CA SER A 55 -0.85 19.84 -4.93
C SER A 55 -1.34 19.23 -3.61
N LYS A 56 -2.53 19.62 -3.14
CA LYS A 56 -3.14 19.08 -1.92
C LYS A 56 -3.45 17.59 -2.05
N GLY A 57 -4.06 17.18 -3.16
CA GLY A 57 -4.33 15.77 -3.44
C GLY A 57 -3.04 14.98 -3.56
N PHE A 58 -2.03 15.55 -4.21
CA PHE A 58 -0.72 14.91 -4.40
C PHE A 58 0.02 14.72 -3.07
N GLY A 59 0.01 15.73 -2.21
CA GLY A 59 0.58 15.63 -0.87
C GLY A 59 -0.08 14.55 -0.02
N ALA A 60 -1.41 14.44 -0.07
CA ALA A 60 -2.13 13.38 0.63
C ALA A 60 -1.76 11.97 0.13
N LEU A 61 -1.61 11.80 -1.20
CA LEU A 61 -1.12 10.55 -1.79
C LEU A 61 0.30 10.21 -1.32
N MET A 62 1.20 11.20 -1.25
CA MET A 62 2.58 10.99 -0.77
C MET A 62 2.62 10.56 0.70
N ILE A 63 1.80 11.17 1.56
CA ILE A 63 1.67 10.75 2.95
C ILE A 63 1.14 9.32 3.04
N TYR A 64 0.11 8.99 2.26
CA TYR A 64 -0.45 7.63 2.20
C TYR A 64 0.62 6.61 1.79
N LEU A 65 1.36 6.86 0.72
CA LEU A 65 2.45 5.98 0.26
C LEU A 65 3.57 5.88 1.29
N GLY A 66 3.92 6.97 1.97
CA GLY A 66 4.90 6.99 3.04
C GLY A 66 4.50 6.08 4.20
N VAL A 67 3.24 6.16 4.64
CA VAL A 67 2.69 5.29 5.70
C VAL A 67 2.69 3.84 5.27
N VAL A 68 2.21 3.52 4.06
CA VAL A 68 2.19 2.15 3.54
C VAL A 68 3.61 1.57 3.45
N THR A 69 4.56 2.36 2.95
CA THR A 69 5.97 1.95 2.84
C THR A 69 6.58 1.73 4.22
N LEU A 70 6.32 2.61 5.18
CA LEU A 70 6.81 2.48 6.55
C LEU A 70 6.27 1.20 7.21
N VAL A 71 4.97 0.95 7.10
CA VAL A 71 4.34 -0.28 7.63
C VAL A 71 4.92 -1.52 6.96
N PHE A 72 5.09 -1.48 5.64
CA PHE A 72 5.70 -2.58 4.88
C PHE A 72 7.14 -2.85 5.33
N CYS A 73 7.98 -1.82 5.46
CA CYS A 73 9.33 -1.94 5.97
C CYS A 73 9.34 -2.55 7.37
N LEU A 74 8.52 -2.04 8.30
CA LEU A 74 8.44 -2.58 9.66
C LEU A 74 8.03 -4.06 9.67
N CYS A 75 7.00 -4.42 8.92
CA CYS A 75 6.54 -5.81 8.79
C CYS A 75 7.66 -6.70 8.22
N PHE A 76 8.31 -6.24 7.16
CA PHE A 76 9.39 -6.95 6.49
C PHE A 76 10.61 -7.16 7.41
N TYR A 77 11.07 -6.13 8.12
CA TYR A 77 12.20 -6.25 9.03
C TYR A 77 11.89 -7.16 10.22
N ARG A 78 10.65 -7.13 10.73
CA ARG A 78 10.21 -8.06 11.80
C ARG A 78 10.22 -9.50 11.31
N ALA A 79 9.65 -9.76 10.13
CA ALA A 79 9.64 -11.09 9.53
C ALA A 79 11.08 -11.59 9.27
N ARG A 80 11.94 -10.73 8.72
CA ARG A 80 13.35 -11.04 8.49
C ARG A 80 14.07 -11.41 9.79
N ALA A 81 13.84 -10.66 10.88
CA ALA A 81 14.45 -10.94 12.16
C ALA A 81 14.05 -12.32 12.73
N SER A 82 12.78 -12.74 12.55
CA SER A 82 12.36 -14.10 12.95
C SER A 82 13.02 -15.19 12.10
N PHE A 83 13.15 -14.98 10.78
CA PHE A 83 13.79 -15.96 9.90
C PHE A 83 15.29 -16.14 10.21
N VAL A 84 16.00 -15.05 10.51
CA VAL A 84 17.43 -15.14 10.88
C VAL A 84 17.63 -15.92 12.17
N LYS A 85 16.79 -15.72 13.19
CA LYS A 85 16.87 -16.46 14.46
C LYS A 85 16.61 -17.96 14.28
N MET A 86 15.58 -18.31 13.50
CA MET A 86 15.25 -19.70 13.18
C MET A 86 16.42 -20.42 12.49
N LYS A 87 17.04 -19.78 11.48
CA LYS A 87 18.17 -20.34 10.74
C LYS A 87 19.43 -20.53 11.61
N ALA A 88 19.65 -19.62 12.57
CA ALA A 88 20.76 -19.74 13.52
C ALA A 88 20.59 -20.95 14.47
N LEU A 89 19.37 -21.17 14.97
CA LEU A 89 19.03 -22.33 15.81
C LEU A 89 19.16 -23.66 15.06
N GLU A 90 18.71 -23.71 13.81
CA GLU A 90 18.88 -24.88 12.95
C GLU A 90 20.35 -25.22 12.74
N THR A 91 21.17 -24.21 12.43
CA THR A 91 22.62 -24.38 12.27
C THR A 91 23.28 -24.92 13.55
N SER A 92 22.91 -24.40 14.73
CA SER A 92 23.49 -24.88 15.99
C SER A 92 23.10 -26.33 16.31
N MET A 93 21.85 -26.72 16.04
CA MET A 93 21.40 -28.12 16.25
C MET A 93 22.12 -29.10 15.31
N ILE A 94 22.40 -28.71 14.07
CA ILE A 94 23.16 -29.54 13.12
C ILE A 94 24.60 -29.73 13.60
N VAL A 95 25.24 -28.67 14.11
CA VAL A 95 26.62 -28.74 14.63
C VAL A 95 26.68 -29.62 15.88
N GLU A 96 25.76 -29.45 16.82
CA GLU A 96 25.70 -30.24 18.07
C GLU A 96 25.38 -31.71 17.79
N GLY A 97 24.40 -32.01 16.92
CA GLY A 97 24.09 -33.37 16.50
C GLY A 97 25.15 -34.03 15.60
N ASN A 98 26.15 -33.29 15.12
CA ASN A 98 27.33 -33.83 14.46
C ASN A 98 28.43 -34.15 15.49
N HIS A 99 28.53 -33.37 16.57
CA HIS A 99 29.48 -33.64 17.66
C HIS A 99 29.13 -34.89 18.47
N GLU A 100 27.85 -35.25 18.64
CA GLU A 100 27.45 -36.49 19.34
C GLU A 100 27.58 -37.76 18.49
N ARG A 101 27.92 -37.64 17.20
CA ARG A 101 28.07 -38.78 16.28
C ARG A 101 29.52 -39.22 16.04
N PHE A 102 30.50 -38.58 16.70
CA PHE A 102 31.92 -38.96 16.71
C PHE A 102 32.37 -39.28 18.15
#